data_AF-A0A660NDX7-F1
#
_entry.id   AF-A0A660NDX7-F1
#
_cell.length_a   1.000
_cell.length_b   1.000
_cell.length_c   1.000
_cell.angle_alpha   90.00
_cell.angle_beta   90.00
_cell.angle_gamma   90.00
#
_symmetry.space_group_name_H-M   'P 1'
#
loop_
_entity.id
_entity.type
_entity.pdbx_description
1 polymer ?
#
loop_
_entity_poly.entity_id
_entity_poly.type
_entity_poly.pdbx_seq_one_letter_code
_entity_poly.pdbx_strand_id
1 'polypeptide(L)' 'MGYTLSLAQREDLPEIVAIYNSTVASRQATADLQPVSVAEREAWFAAHQCEHRPLYVVRDVSGCLMAWASL' A
#
# COMPACT_ATOMS: atom_id res chain seq x y z
N MET A 1 11.69 -9.72 17.34
CA MET A 1 10.89 -9.37 16.14
C MET A 1 10.47 -7.92 16.29
N GLY A 2 10.99 -7.00 15.48
CA GLY A 2 10.66 -5.58 15.55
C GLY A 2 9.92 -5.17 14.28
N TYR A 3 8.94 -4.30 14.43
CA TYR A 3 8.24 -3.67 13.31
C TYR A 3 8.21 -2.17 13.53
N THR A 4 8.33 -1.40 12.46
CA THR A 4 8.17 0.05 12.47
C THR A 4 6.92 0.43 11.69
N LEU A 5 6.17 1.40 12.21
CA LEU A 5 5.00 1.98 11.56
C LEU A 5 5.34 3.43 11.19
N SER A 6 5.15 3.81 9.94
CA SER A 6 5.39 5.17 9.44
C SER A 6 4.36 5.56 8.40
N LEU A 7 4.23 6.87 8.13
CA LEU A 7 3.47 7.35 6.98
C LEU A 7 4.14 6.89 5.69
N ALA A 8 3.32 6.51 4.71
CA ALA A 8 3.79 6.07 3.41
C ALA A 8 4.37 7.25 2.61
N GLN A 9 5.52 7.03 2.00
CA GLN A 9 6.13 7.95 1.05
C GLN A 9 5.90 7.47 -0.38
N ARG A 10 6.14 8.36 -1.35
CA ARG A 10 5.83 8.09 -2.76
C ARG A 10 6.63 6.90 -3.29
N GLU A 11 7.81 6.66 -2.74
CA GLU A 11 8.71 5.55 -3.03
C GLU A 11 8.13 4.20 -2.61
N ASP A 12 7.18 4.19 -1.67
CA ASP A 12 6.52 2.97 -1.18
C ASP A 12 5.42 2.48 -2.13
N LEU A 13 4.92 3.36 -3.01
CA LEU A 13 3.77 3.09 -3.87
C LEU A 13 3.94 1.81 -4.73
N PRO A 14 5.11 1.51 -5.33
CA PRO A 14 5.33 0.27 -6.05
C PRO A 14 5.16 -1.00 -5.19
N GLU A 15 5.69 -1.00 -3.96
CA GLU A 15 5.56 -2.13 -3.02
C GLU A 15 4.11 -2.27 -2.52
N ILE A 16 3.43 -1.15 -2.24
CA ILE A 16 2.01 -1.12 -1.86
C ILE A 16 1.15 -1.75 -2.96
N VAL A 17 1.37 -1.35 -4.23
CA VAL A 17 0.65 -1.90 -5.38
C VAL A 17 0.98 -3.39 -5.57
N ALA A 18 2.22 -3.81 -5.36
CA ALA A 18 2.59 -5.22 -5.42
C ALA A 18 1.84 -6.05 -4.37
N ILE A 19 1.77 -5.59 -3.12
CA ILE A 19 0.99 -6.24 -2.05
C ILE A 19 -0.50 -6.29 -2.41
N TYR A 20 -1.08 -5.18 -2.88
CA TYR A 20 -2.49 -5.15 -3.30
C TYR A 20 -2.78 -6.17 -4.40
N ASN A 21 -1.99 -6.14 -5.48
CA ASN A 21 -2.15 -7.02 -6.64
C ASN A 21 -1.97 -8.51 -6.31
N SER A 22 -1.17 -8.85 -5.29
CA SER A 22 -1.02 -10.23 -4.82
C SER A 22 -2.34 -10.86 -4.37
N THR A 23 -3.32 -10.02 -3.98
CA THR A 23 -4.64 -10.46 -3.51
C THR A 23 -5.72 -10.43 -4.60
N VAL A 24 -5.49 -9.72 -5.72
CA VAL A 24 -6.50 -9.53 -6.77
C VAL A 24 -6.91 -10.86 -7.41
N ALA A 25 -5.94 -11.76 -7.65
CA ALA A 25 -6.22 -13.06 -8.25
C ALA A 25 -7.11 -13.96 -7.37
N SER A 26 -7.06 -13.80 -6.04
CA SER A 26 -7.90 -14.59 -5.11
C SER A 26 -9.36 -14.13 -5.12
N ARG A 27 -9.61 -12.85 -5.46
CA ARG A 27 -10.94 -12.22 -5.49
C ARG A 27 -11.68 -12.29 -4.14
N GLN A 28 -10.93 -12.38 -3.04
CA GLN A 28 -11.49 -12.45 -1.68
C GLN A 28 -11.41 -11.11 -0.94
N ALA A 29 -10.45 -10.26 -1.31
CA ALA A 29 -10.13 -9.02 -0.59
C ALA A 29 -10.43 -7.75 -1.40
N THR A 30 -10.45 -7.84 -2.73
CA THR A 30 -10.60 -6.69 -3.63
C THR A 30 -11.72 -6.93 -4.64
N ALA A 31 -12.43 -5.87 -5.02
CA ALA A 31 -13.41 -5.91 -6.11
C ALA A 31 -12.78 -5.82 -7.52
N ASP A 32 -11.49 -5.43 -7.59
CA ASP A 32 -10.76 -5.39 -8.85
C ASP A 32 -10.63 -6.79 -9.46
N LEU A 33 -10.83 -6.88 -10.78
CA LEU A 33 -10.73 -8.14 -11.54
C LEU A 33 -9.35 -8.35 -12.17
N GLN A 34 -8.56 -7.27 -12.29
CA GLN A 34 -7.25 -7.24 -12.92
C GLN A 34 -6.27 -6.46 -12.05
N PRO A 35 -4.97 -6.83 -12.06
CA PRO A 35 -3.94 -6.05 -11.38
C PRO A 35 -3.94 -4.59 -11.85
N VAL A 36 -3.68 -3.68 -10.92
CA VAL A 36 -3.56 -2.24 -11.20
C VAL A 36 -2.09 -1.84 -11.31
N SER A 37 -1.80 -0.84 -12.12
CA SER A 37 -0.46 -0.26 -12.23
C SER A 37 -0.19 0.80 -11.16
N VAL A 38 1.10 1.10 -10.97
CA VAL A 38 1.55 2.22 -10.11
C VAL A 38 0.95 3.54 -10.59
N ALA A 39 0.95 3.77 -11.91
CA ALA A 39 0.42 4.98 -12.53
C ALA A 39 -1.07 5.20 -12.22
N GLU A 40 -1.88 4.13 -12.25
CA GLU A 40 -3.31 4.20 -11.89
C GLU A 40 -3.54 4.52 -10.41
N ARG A 41 -2.58 4.21 -9.54
CA ARG A 41 -2.68 4.44 -8.10
C ARG A 41 -2.06 5.75 -7.63
N GLU A 42 -1.45 6.55 -8.50
CA GLU A 42 -0.90 7.87 -8.17
C GLU A 42 -1.93 8.82 -7.55
N ALA A 43 -3.08 8.97 -8.22
CA ALA A 43 -4.13 9.88 -7.77
C ALA A 43 -4.74 9.41 -6.45
N TRP A 44 -4.92 8.09 -6.29
CA TRP A 44 -5.33 7.49 -5.02
C TRP A 44 -4.31 7.79 -3.93
N PHE A 45 -3.02 7.55 -4.17
CA PHE A 45 -1.97 7.80 -3.20
C PHE A 45 -1.93 9.26 -2.75
N ALA A 46 -1.97 10.21 -3.70
CA ALA A 46 -1.97 11.65 -3.40
C ALA A 46 -3.16 12.07 -2.52
N ALA A 47 -4.35 11.48 -2.74
CA ALA A 47 -5.52 11.75 -1.90
C ALA A 47 -5.37 11.24 -0.45
N HIS A 48 -4.46 10.30 -0.20
CA HIS A 48 -4.18 9.72 1.12
C HIS A 48 -2.93 10.32 1.81
N GLN A 49 -2.46 11.48 1.32
CA GLN A 49 -1.38 12.26 1.94
C GLN A 49 -1.90 13.42 2.81
N CYS A 50 -3.14 13.31 3.31
CA CYS A 50 -3.75 14.32 4.19
C CYS A 50 -4.04 13.75 5.58
N GLU A 51 -4.07 14.61 6.60
CA GLU A 51 -4.24 14.20 8.00
C GLU A 51 -5.53 13.40 8.26
N HIS A 52 -6.58 13.67 7.49
CA HIS A 52 -7.88 13.00 7.64
C HIS A 52 -7.96 11.64 6.95
N ARG A 53 -6.94 11.26 6.17
CA ARG A 53 -6.92 10.02 5.40
C ARG A 53 -5.47 9.51 5.28
N PRO A 54 -4.83 9.14 6.40
CA PRO A 54 -3.44 8.75 6.37
C PRO A 54 -3.27 7.36 5.74
N LEU A 55 -2.19 7.20 4.97
CA LEU A 55 -1.69 5.92 4.50
C LEU A 55 -0.44 5.55 5.31
N TYR A 56 -0.50 4.41 6.00
CA TYR A 56 0.60 3.89 6.80
C TYR A 56 1.24 2.66 6.15
N VAL A 57 2.53 2.48 6.40
CA VAL A 57 3.30 1.29 6.04
C VAL A 57 3.92 0.67 7.29
N VAL A 58 4.01 -0.65 7.30
CA VAL A 58 4.71 -1.44 8.32
C VAL A 58 5.95 -2.06 7.69
N ARG A 59 7.11 -1.83 8.30
CA ARG A 59 8.38 -2.45 7.87
C ARG A 59 8.96 -3.35 8.95
N ASP A 60 9.61 -4.43 8.53
CA ASP A 60 10.40 -5.26 9.44
C ASP A 60 11.77 -4.63 9.74
N VAL A 61 12.58 -5.31 10.55
CA VAL A 61 13.94 -4.85 10.91
C VAL A 61 14.91 -4.77 9.73
N SER A 62 14.63 -5.45 8.61
CA SER A 62 15.41 -5.36 7.38
C SER A 62 14.99 -4.19 6.49
N GLY A 63 13.90 -3.51 6.84
CA GLY A 63 13.30 -2.44 6.06
C GLY A 63 12.31 -2.94 5.01
N CYS A 64 11.99 -4.23 4.96
CA CYS A 64 11.02 -4.80 4.02
C CYS A 64 9.61 -4.31 4.33
N LEU A 65 8.85 -3.83 3.34
CA LEU A 65 7.45 -3.42 3.52
C LEU A 65 6.57 -4.68 3.64
N MET A 66 6.05 -4.90 4.85
CA MET A 66 5.27 -6.10 5.17
C MET A 66 3.77 -5.90 5.00
N ALA A 67 3.28 -4.68 5.24
CA ALA A 67 1.88 -4.34 5.15
C ALA A 67 1.69 -2.83 4.98
N TRP A 68 0.48 -2.45 4.57
CA TRP A 68 0.04 -1.06 4.56
C TRP A 68 -1.43 -0.99 5.00
N ALA A 69 -1.87 0.17 5.49
CA ALA A 69 -3.24 0.40 5.92
C ALA A 69 -3.67 1.84 5.62
N SER A 70 -4.94 1.98 5.30
CA SER A 70 -5.56 3.24 4.86
C SER A 70 -7.05 3.22 5.18
N LEU A 71 -7.64 4.40 5.42
CA LEU A 71 -9.10 4.61 5.61
C LEU A 71 -9.80 5.04 4.32
#